data_AF-A0ABC9NE80-F1
#
_entry.id   AF-A0ABC9NE80-F1
#
_cell.length_a   1.000
_cell.length_b   1.000
_cell.length_c   1.000
_cell.angle_alpha   90.00
_cell.angle_beta   90.00
_cell.angle_gamma   90.00
#
_symmetry.space_group_name_H-M   'P 1'
#
loop_
_entity.id
_entity.type
_entity.pdbx_description
1 polymer ?
#
loop_
_entity_poly.entity_id
_entity_poly.type
_entity_poly.pdbx_seq_one_letter_code
_entity_poly.pdbx_strand_id
1 'polypeptide(L)' 'MNKSEIGLNAGKVWQLLSDYTRWSYGSLKRKSGLKDKELGAALGWLAREDKIEIHQEEDELYVSLGVNVYIG' A
#
# COMPACT_ATOMS: atom_id res chain seq x y z
N MET A 1 0.06 -2.74 17.70
CA MET A 1 -0.07 -1.63 16.74
C MET A 1 -1.18 -0.72 17.18
N ASN A 2 -0.84 0.54 17.44
CA ASN A 2 -1.78 1.64 17.62
C ASN A 2 -1.96 2.44 16.31
N LYS A 3 -2.86 3.43 16.29
CA LYS A 3 -3.14 4.24 15.10
C LYS A 3 -1.90 5.00 14.59
N SER A 4 -1.04 5.50 15.47
CA SER A 4 0.17 6.24 15.09
C SER A 4 1.18 5.35 14.37
N GLU A 5 1.40 4.13 14.86
CA GLU A 5 2.27 3.14 14.20
C GLU A 5 1.72 2.73 12.83
N ILE A 6 0.40 2.56 12.71
CA ILE A 6 -0.25 2.23 11.43
C ILE A 6 -0.05 3.38 10.43
N GLY A 7 -0.25 4.63 10.85
CA GLY A 7 -0.04 5.80 9.99
C GLY A 7 1.42 5.95 9.53
N LEU A 8 2.39 5.70 10.42
CA LEU A 8 3.81 5.74 10.06
C LEU A 8 4.18 4.63 9.05
N ASN A 9 3.67 3.42 9.26
CA ASN A 9 3.87 2.31 8.32
C ASN A 9 3.18 2.57 6.98
N ALA A 10 1.98 3.15 6.99
CA ALA A 10 1.26 3.57 5.79
C ALA A 10 2.06 4.62 4.99
N GLY A 11 2.66 5.61 5.65
CA GLY A 11 3.54 6.58 4.99
C GLY A 11 4.74 5.92 4.31
N LYS A 12 5.37 4.95 4.99
CA LYS A 12 6.48 4.17 4.42
C LYS A 12 6.07 3.38 3.18
N VAL A 13 4.92 2.71 3.22
CA VAL A 13 4.39 1.95 2.07
C VAL A 13 4.03 2.90 0.92
N TRP A 14 3.39 4.02 1.21
CA TRP A 14 3.02 5.02 0.20
C TRP A 14 4.24 5.61 -0.53
N GLN A 15 5.34 5.86 0.19
CA GLN A 15 6.62 6.27 -0.40
C GLN A 15 7.23 5.22 -1.34
N LEU A 16 7.01 3.91 -1.09
CA LEU A 16 7.46 2.88 -2.02
C LEU A 16 6.64 2.86 -3.31
N LEU A 17 5.34 3.16 -3.21
CA LEU A 17 4.42 3.20 -4.36
C LEU A 17 4.57 4.47 -5.22
N SER A 18 5.34 5.47 -4.78
CA SER A 18 5.49 6.75 -5.48
C SER A 18 6.24 6.69 -6.82
N ASP A 19 6.73 5.51 -7.20
CA ASP A 19 7.27 5.26 -8.54
C ASP A 19 6.17 4.98 -9.59
N TYR A 20 4.89 5.03 -9.20
CA TYR A 20 3.71 4.76 -10.04
C TYR A 20 3.71 3.37 -10.68
N THR A 21 4.54 2.45 -10.18
CA THR A 21 4.52 1.06 -10.61
C THR A 21 3.56 0.26 -9.74
N ARG A 22 3.11 -0.88 -10.28
CA ARG A 22 2.39 -1.88 -9.48
C ARG A 22 3.39 -2.73 -8.72
N TRP A 23 3.11 -2.96 -7.44
CA TRP A 23 3.95 -3.76 -6.57
C TRP A 23 3.18 -4.97 -6.07
N SER A 24 3.79 -6.15 -6.13
CA SER A 24 3.20 -7.30 -5.45
C SER A 24 3.32 -7.18 -3.93
N TYR A 25 2.38 -7.76 -3.21
CA TYR A 25 2.34 -7.76 -1.74
C TYR A 25 3.65 -8.30 -1.15
N GLY A 26 4.19 -9.39 -1.71
CA GLY A 26 5.46 -9.96 -1.29
C GLY A 26 6.64 -8.99 -1.47
N SER A 27 6.65 -8.22 -2.55
CA SER A 27 7.71 -7.24 -2.82
C SER A 27 7.62 -6.03 -1.90
N LEU A 28 6.41 -5.53 -1.62
CA LEU A 28 6.17 -4.49 -0.61
C LEU A 28 6.63 -4.94 0.77
N LYS A 29 6.28 -6.16 1.17
CA LYS A 29 6.70 -6.74 2.46
C LYS A 29 8.22 -6.76 2.59
N ARG A 30 8.93 -7.27 1.58
CA ARG A 30 10.40 -7.33 1.59
C ARG A 30 11.06 -5.94 1.63
N LYS A 31 10.61 -4.99 0.80
CA LYS A 31 11.21 -3.64 0.75
C LYS A 31 10.87 -2.78 1.96
N SER A 32 9.65 -2.86 2.45
CA SER A 32 9.23 -2.14 3.66
C SER A 32 9.79 -2.76 4.94
N GLY A 33 10.15 -4.05 4.94
CA GLY A 33 10.57 -4.78 6.12
C GLY A 33 9.45 -5.03 7.13
N LEU A 34 8.19 -4.83 6.73
CA LEU A 34 7.01 -5.01 7.57
C LEU A 34 6.57 -6.48 7.62
N LYS A 35 5.99 -6.91 8.74
CA LYS A 35 5.29 -8.19 8.87
C LYS A 35 3.91 -8.12 8.23
N ASP A 36 3.27 -9.26 7.98
CA ASP A 36 1.97 -9.30 7.29
C ASP A 36 0.89 -8.47 8.00
N LYS A 37 0.85 -8.56 9.34
CA LYS A 37 -0.08 -7.77 10.15
C LYS A 37 0.14 -6.26 9.99
N GLU A 38 1.40 -5.83 9.90
CA GLU A 38 1.79 -4.42 9.79
C GLU A 38 1.52 -3.88 8.38
N LEU A 39 1.92 -4.64 7.36
CA LEU A 39 1.65 -4.30 5.96
C LEU A 39 0.14 -4.28 5.67
N GLY A 40 -0.60 -5.28 6.14
CA GLY A 40 -2.06 -5.32 5.98
C GLY A 40 -2.77 -4.13 6.61
N ALA A 41 -2.36 -3.70 7.82
CA ALA A 41 -2.93 -2.51 8.45
C ALA A 41 -2.54 -1.22 7.72
N ALA A 42 -1.29 -1.12 7.23
CA ALA A 42 -0.84 0.02 6.44
C ALA A 42 -1.62 0.14 5.11
N LEU A 43 -1.79 -0.98 4.40
CA LEU A 43 -2.60 -1.02 3.17
C LEU A 43 -4.06 -0.67 3.45
N GLY A 44 -4.67 -1.25 4.49
CA GLY A 44 -6.04 -0.91 4.88
C GLY A 44 -6.21 0.57 5.26
N TRP A 45 -5.20 1.18 5.88
CA TRP A 45 -5.20 2.61 6.18
C TRP A 45 -5.17 3.46 4.91
N LEU A 46 -4.32 3.12 3.94
CA LEU A 46 -4.22 3.82 2.66
C LEU A 46 -5.48 3.63 1.79
N ALA A 47 -6.06 2.43 1.79
CA ALA A 47 -7.31 2.14 1.08
C ALA A 47 -8.47 2.96 1.64
N ARG A 48 -8.55 3.12 2.98
CA ARG A 48 -9.54 4.02 3.63
C ARG A 48 -9.39 5.48 3.17
N GLU A 49 -8.19 5.89 2.76
CA GLU A 49 -7.89 7.26 2.30
C GLU A 49 -7.95 7.40 0.77
N ASP A 50 -8.38 6.36 0.04
CA ASP A 50 -8.48 6.36 -1.42
C ASP A 50 -7.13 6.65 -2.12
N LYS A 51 -6.02 6.21 -1.50
CA LYS A 51 -4.66 6.49 -1.97
C LYS A 51 -4.05 5.39 -2.83
N ILE A 52 -4.64 4.20 -2.81
CA ILE A 52 -4.11 3.01 -3.47
C ILE A 52 -5.21 2.24 -4.16
N GLU A 53 -4.84 1.56 -5.24
CA GLU A 53 -5.65 0.53 -5.89
C GLU A 53 -5.10 -0.84 -5.50
N ILE A 54 -6.00 -1.81 -5.33
CA ILE A 54 -5.66 -3.20 -4.99
C ILE A 54 -6.21 -4.11 -6.09
N HIS A 55 -5.33 -4.90 -6.70
CA HIS A 55 -5.67 -5.82 -7.77
C HIS A 55 -5.31 -7.25 -7.36
N GLN A 56 -6.26 -8.17 -7.51
CA GLN A 56 -6.00 -9.60 -7.35
C GLN A 56 -5.78 -10.20 -8.75
N GLU A 57 -4.62 -10.81 -8.96
CA GLU A 57 -4.30 -11.54 -10.19
C GLU A 57 -3.91 -12.96 -9.81
N GLU A 58 -4.71 -13.94 -10.25
CA GLU A 58 -4.59 -15.33 -9.81
C GLU A 58 -4.55 -15.40 -8.26
N ASP A 59 -3.45 -15.89 -7.69
CA ASP A 59 -3.23 -16.03 -6.26
C ASP A 59 -2.32 -14.93 -5.67
N GLU A 60 -1.97 -13.89 -6.43
CA GLU A 60 -1.11 -12.78 -5.98
C GLU A 60 -1.83 -11.43 -5.93
N LEU A 61 -1.64 -10.70 -4.83
CA LEU A 61 -2.18 -9.37 -4.62
C LEU A 61 -1.15 -8.31 -5.06
N TYR A 62 -1.61 -7.37 -5.88
CA TYR A 62 -0.86 -6.22 -6.37
C TYR A 62 -1.46 -4.92 -5.83
N VAL A 63 -0.61 -3.94 -5.60
CA VAL A 63 -0.97 -2.60 -5.11
C VAL A 63 -0.27 -1.54 -5.94
N SER A 64 -0.98 -0.49 -6.31
CA SER A 64 -0.45 0.70 -6.98
C SER A 64 -1.00 1.97 -6.35
N LEU A 65 -0.40 3.13 -6.64
CA LEU A 65 -1.01 4.40 -6.27
C LEU A 65 -2.37 4.57 -6.98
N GLY A 66 -3.36 5.07 -6.23
CA GLY A 66 -4.60 5.56 -6.79
C GLY A 66 -4.32 6.80 -7.62
N VAL A 67 -4.54 6.71 -8.94
CA VAL A 67 -4.44 7.87 -9.82
C VAL A 67 -5.79 8.56 -9.79
N ASN A 68 -5.89 9.64 -9.01
CA ASN A 68 -7.04 10.52 -9.05
C ASN A 68 -6.98 11.35 -10.35
N VAL A 69 -7.52 10.79 -11.43
CA VAL A 69 -7.67 11.46 -12.72
C VAL A 69 -8.83 12.46 -12.62
N TYR A 70 -8.66 13.53 -11.84
CA TYR A 70 -9.44 14.75 -12.02
C TYR A 70 -8.76 15.57 -13.12
N ILE A 71 -8.99 15.17 -14.38
CA ILE A 71 -8.82 16.07 -15.52
C ILE A 71 -9.98 17.07 -15.44
N GLY A 72 -9.69 18.25 -14.91
CA GLY A 72 -10.44 19.47 -15.22
C GLY A 72 -9.93 20.09 -16.50
#